data_AF-A0A147B9W6-F1
#
_entry.id   AF-A0A147B9W6-F1
#
_cell.length_a   1.000
_cell.length_b   1.000
_cell.length_c   1.000
_cell.angle_alpha   90.00
_cell.angle_beta   90.00
_cell.angle_gamma   90.00
#
_symmetry.space_group_name_H-M   'P 1'
#
loop_
_entity.id
_entity.type
_entity.pdbx_description
1 polymer ?
#
loop_
_entity_poly.entity_id
_entity_poly.type
_entity_poly.pdbx_seq_one_letter_code
_entity_poly.pdbx_strand_id
1 'polypeptide(L)'
;AFAWEPVGSKFAIIHGDSPHISVSFYSVKPGASAVLLKKFERKQCNHLFWSPNGQFIVLAGLRTMNGTLEFIDTADFTVMNANDHFMASDVEWDPTGRYVVTGVSWWLHKTDNAYWLWSFQGRILKKCNVDRFCQLLWRPRPASLLSEEKLKEIKKNFKKYSEQFDMKDRLSMTKASKEVMEKRKKMQEDFRALRERKAKEYAANKALRLDLRDGIDTDELDSNLEKP
;
A
#
# COMPACT_ATOMS: atom_id res chain seq x y z
N ALA A 1 8.58 17.57 17.47
CA ALA A 1 8.71 16.10 17.64
C ALA A 1 10.17 15.70 17.52
N PHE A 2 10.59 14.59 18.12
CA PHE A 2 11.98 14.11 18.13
C PHE A 2 12.00 12.58 18.00
N ALA A 3 12.86 12.02 17.16
CA ALA A 3 13.01 10.56 17.03
C ALA A 3 14.42 10.14 16.59
N TRP A 4 14.97 9.13 17.28
CA TRP A 4 16.23 8.47 16.92
C TRP A 4 16.04 7.46 15.80
N GLU A 5 17.06 7.30 14.96
CA GLU A 5 17.20 6.15 14.08
C GLU A 5 17.40 4.88 14.93
N PRO A 6 16.58 3.82 14.76
CA PRO A 6 16.59 2.66 15.65
C PRO A 6 17.93 1.91 15.77
N VAL A 7 18.74 1.91 14.72
CA VAL A 7 19.98 1.12 14.63
C VAL A 7 21.24 1.97 14.43
N GLY A 8 21.11 3.30 14.41
CA GLY A 8 22.22 4.19 14.07
C GLY A 8 22.33 5.38 15.01
N SER A 9 23.22 6.31 14.67
CA SER A 9 23.48 7.52 15.49
C SER A 9 22.83 8.78 14.91
N LYS A 10 21.92 8.63 13.94
CA LYS A 10 21.14 9.72 13.36
C LYS A 10 19.87 9.97 14.18
N PHE A 11 19.41 11.20 14.21
CA PHE A 11 18.09 11.56 14.74
C PHE A 11 17.49 12.69 13.95
N ALA A 12 16.16 12.81 14.03
CA ALA A 12 15.39 13.85 13.36
C ALA A 12 14.58 14.66 14.38
N ILE A 13 14.47 15.96 14.13
CA ILE A 13 13.68 16.90 14.91
C ILE A 13 12.73 17.64 13.99
N ILE A 14 11.44 17.63 14.34
CA ILE A 14 10.44 18.55 13.79
C ILE A 14 10.38 19.77 14.70
N HIS A 15 10.60 20.95 14.13
CA HIS A 15 10.56 22.25 14.81
C HIS A 15 9.92 23.33 13.92
N GLY A 16 9.57 24.46 14.53
CA GLY A 16 8.80 25.52 13.89
C GLY A 16 7.28 25.31 14.03
N ASP A 17 6.53 26.36 13.75
CA ASP A 17 5.07 26.39 13.83
C ASP A 17 4.43 26.33 12.45
N SER A 18 3.21 25.81 12.35
CA SER A 18 2.45 25.81 11.10
C SER A 18 2.23 27.26 10.61
N PRO A 19 2.49 27.59 9.33
CA PRO A 19 2.80 26.71 8.20
C PRO A 19 4.32 26.51 7.91
N HIS A 20 5.20 26.98 8.79
CA HIS A 20 6.66 27.00 8.62
C HIS A 20 7.38 25.86 9.35
N ILE A 21 6.78 24.67 9.38
CA ILE A 21 7.38 23.50 10.00
C ILE A 21 8.61 23.07 9.21
N SER A 22 9.70 22.78 9.93
CA SER A 22 10.97 22.32 9.40
C SER A 22 11.37 21.00 10.06
N VAL A 23 12.08 20.16 9.30
CA VAL A 23 12.64 18.91 9.79
C VAL A 23 14.16 18.96 9.65
N SER A 24 14.86 18.89 10.77
CA SER A 24 16.33 18.85 10.81
C SER A 24 16.80 17.47 11.19
N PHE A 25 17.77 16.95 10.43
CA PHE A 25 18.45 15.68 10.66
C PHE A 25 19.84 15.93 11.20
N TYR A 26 20.22 15.20 12.24
CA TYR A 26 21.50 15.29 12.91
C TYR A 26 22.14 13.91 13.02
N SER A 27 23.46 13.88 13.22
CA SER A 27 24.19 12.69 13.63
C SER A 27 25.12 12.99 14.78
N VAL A 28 25.24 12.04 15.70
CA VAL A 28 26.20 12.07 16.80
C VAL A 28 27.33 11.10 16.48
N LYS A 29 28.57 11.57 16.62
CA LYS A 29 29.75 10.70 16.66
C LYS A 29 30.18 10.54 18.12
N PRO A 30 30.67 9.35 18.53
CA PRO A 30 31.19 9.16 19.88
C PRO A 30 32.24 10.23 20.23
N GLY A 31 32.04 10.94 21.33
CA GLY A 31 32.96 12.00 21.79
C GLY A 31 32.85 13.35 21.05
N ALA A 32 31.84 13.54 20.19
CA ALA A 32 31.62 14.78 19.47
C ALA A 32 30.19 15.32 19.67
N SER A 33 30.03 16.64 19.49
CA SER A 33 28.72 17.29 19.45
C SER A 33 27.90 16.83 18.24
N ALA A 34 26.57 16.92 18.36
CA ALA A 34 25.66 16.62 17.26
C ALA A 34 25.92 17.54 16.06
N VAL A 35 26.07 16.96 14.87
CA VAL A 35 26.30 17.69 13.62
C VAL A 35 25.01 17.68 12.80
N LEU A 36 24.58 18.86 12.31
CA LEU A 36 23.47 18.98 11.38
C LEU A 36 23.85 18.37 10.04
N LEU A 37 23.08 17.38 9.58
CA LEU A 37 23.28 16.72 8.29
C LEU A 37 22.45 17.35 7.18
N LYS A 38 21.16 17.59 7.45
CA LYS A 38 20.21 18.14 6.47
C LYS A 38 19.10 18.88 7.18
N LYS A 39 18.61 19.94 6.57
CA LYS A 39 17.38 20.63 6.96
C LYS A 39 16.42 20.63 5.79
N PHE A 40 15.18 20.22 6.03
CA PHE A 40 14.05 20.43 5.14
C PHE A 40 13.15 21.50 5.73
N GLU A 41 12.71 22.42 4.91
CA GLU A 41 11.84 23.52 5.32
C GLU A 41 10.46 23.36 4.68
N ARG A 42 9.45 24.01 5.28
CA ARG A 42 8.06 24.05 4.79
C ARG A 42 7.45 22.67 4.59
N LYS A 43 7.64 21.78 5.57
CA LYS A 43 7.09 20.42 5.58
C LYS A 43 5.72 20.37 6.23
N GLN A 44 4.86 19.46 5.79
CA GLN A 44 3.53 19.23 6.38
C GLN A 44 3.56 17.94 7.22
N CYS A 45 4.31 17.96 8.32
CA CYS A 45 4.46 16.78 9.18
C CYS A 45 4.47 17.14 10.66
N ASN A 46 3.88 16.27 11.47
CA ASN A 46 3.86 16.34 12.93
C ASN A 46 4.43 15.07 13.58
N HIS A 47 4.55 13.97 12.85
CA HIS A 47 5.09 12.70 13.33
C HIS A 47 6.28 12.21 12.49
N LEU A 48 7.20 11.51 13.16
CA LEU A 48 8.40 10.90 12.59
C LEU A 48 8.33 9.39 12.79
N PHE A 49 8.39 8.62 11.69
CA PHE A 49 8.37 7.16 11.74
C PHE A 49 9.61 6.60 11.05
N TRP A 50 10.62 6.24 11.83
CA TRP A 50 11.82 5.58 11.31
C TRP A 50 11.56 4.10 10.99
N SER A 51 12.17 3.62 9.92
CA SER A 51 12.22 2.19 9.63
C SER A 51 13.00 1.46 10.73
N PRO A 52 12.53 0.28 11.18
CA PRO A 52 13.23 -0.53 12.19
C PRO A 52 14.67 -0.91 11.81
N ASN A 53 14.98 -0.94 10.51
CA ASN A 53 16.34 -1.21 10.01
C ASN A 53 17.18 0.07 9.82
N GLY A 54 16.67 1.23 10.22
CA GLY A 54 17.27 2.53 9.94
C GLY A 54 17.17 2.92 8.47
N GLN A 55 18.00 3.87 8.04
CA GLN A 55 18.10 4.46 6.71
C GLN A 55 16.83 5.19 6.22
N PHE A 56 15.65 4.59 6.29
CA PHE A 56 14.41 5.18 5.80
C PHE A 56 13.59 5.79 6.93
N ILE A 57 12.90 6.88 6.63
CA ILE A 57 11.97 7.56 7.53
C ILE A 57 10.74 8.03 6.76
N VAL A 58 9.58 7.94 7.40
CA VAL A 58 8.35 8.60 6.94
C VAL A 58 8.12 9.84 7.80
N LEU A 59 8.06 11.00 7.15
CA LEU A 59 7.50 12.21 7.74
C LEU A 59 6.00 12.19 7.49
N ALA A 60 5.20 12.19 8.55
CA ALA A 60 3.76 12.07 8.44
C ALA A 60 3.06 13.30 9.03
N GLY A 61 2.12 13.86 8.27
CA GLY A 61 1.17 14.89 8.69
C GLY A 61 -0.16 14.25 9.07
N LEU A 62 -0.24 13.64 10.25
CA LEU A 62 -1.44 12.91 10.68
C LEU A 62 -2.50 13.84 11.24
N ARG A 63 -3.74 13.35 11.27
CA ARG A 63 -4.92 14.01 11.86
C ARG A 63 -5.19 15.38 11.22
N THR A 64 -4.78 16.47 11.86
CA THR A 64 -5.08 17.85 11.43
C THR A 64 -4.22 18.34 10.26
N MET A 65 -3.23 17.55 9.80
CA MET A 65 -2.31 17.91 8.71
C MET A 65 -2.57 17.14 7.40
N ASN A 66 -3.85 16.82 7.11
CA ASN A 66 -4.34 16.26 5.84
C ASN A 66 -3.74 14.92 5.38
N GLY A 67 -2.93 14.25 6.19
CA GLY A 67 -2.44 12.89 5.91
C GLY A 67 -1.28 12.83 4.92
N THR A 68 -0.50 13.90 4.78
CA THR A 68 0.69 13.93 3.93
C THR A 68 1.75 12.96 4.42
N LEU A 69 2.32 12.15 3.54
CA LEU A 69 3.36 11.18 3.82
C LEU A 69 4.56 11.41 2.89
N GLU A 70 5.70 11.76 3.46
CA GLU A 70 6.96 11.85 2.72
C GLU A 70 7.92 10.75 3.13
N PHE A 71 8.38 9.98 2.15
CA PHE A 71 9.33 8.87 2.33
C PHE A 71 10.73 9.37 1.98
N ILE A 72 11.64 9.33 2.95
CA ILE A 72 12.99 9.89 2.81
C ILE A 72 14.02 8.78 3.03
N ASP A 73 15.00 8.71 2.13
CA ASP A 73 16.24 7.96 2.35
C ASP A 73 17.25 8.88 3.04
N THR A 74 17.73 8.49 4.22
CA THR A 74 18.68 9.29 5.02
C THR A 74 20.14 8.96 4.72
N ALA A 75 20.41 8.06 3.78
CA ALA A 75 21.77 7.86 3.25
C ALA A 75 22.25 9.10 2.47
N ASP A 76 21.36 9.69 1.67
CA ASP A 76 21.62 10.87 0.84
C ASP A 76 20.62 12.03 1.06
N PHE A 77 19.64 11.83 1.94
CA PHE A 77 18.52 12.76 2.19
C PHE A 77 17.68 13.03 0.94
N THR A 78 17.51 12.03 0.09
CA THR A 78 16.59 12.10 -1.04
C THR A 78 15.16 11.82 -0.59
N VAL A 79 14.23 12.70 -0.96
CA VAL A 79 12.79 12.42 -0.84
C VAL A 79 12.43 11.45 -1.95
N MET A 80 12.27 10.17 -1.61
CA MET A 80 11.99 9.11 -2.57
C MET A 80 10.60 9.25 -3.18
N ASN A 81 9.63 9.63 -2.34
CA ASN A 81 8.24 9.76 -2.75
C ASN A 81 7.45 10.60 -1.75
N ALA A 82 6.41 11.26 -2.24
CA ALA A 82 5.46 12.02 -1.43
C ALA A 82 4.05 11.65 -1.89
N ASN A 83 3.22 11.18 -0.97
CA ASN A 83 1.84 10.79 -1.24
C ASN A 83 0.95 11.18 -0.07
N ASP A 84 -0.35 11.26 -0.34
CA ASP A 84 -1.33 11.58 0.69
C ASP A 84 -2.21 10.36 0.99
N HIS A 85 -2.46 10.14 2.28
CA HIS A 85 -3.54 9.30 2.75
C HIS A 85 -4.48 10.16 3.57
N PHE A 86 -5.50 10.70 2.90
CA PHE A 86 -6.44 11.63 3.52
C PHE A 86 -6.99 11.08 4.84
N MET A 87 -6.99 11.92 5.87
CA MET A 87 -7.42 11.56 7.24
C MET A 87 -6.66 10.40 7.89
N ALA A 88 -5.43 10.10 7.43
CA ALA A 88 -4.60 9.09 8.08
C ALA A 88 -4.45 9.40 9.59
N SER A 89 -4.86 8.41 10.39
CA SER A 89 -4.78 8.44 11.85
C SER A 89 -3.50 7.80 12.36
N ASP A 90 -3.07 6.71 11.71
CA ASP A 90 -2.02 5.82 12.19
C ASP A 90 -1.04 5.47 11.06
N VAL A 91 0.23 5.31 11.42
CA VAL A 91 1.32 4.87 10.54
C VAL A 91 2.18 3.88 11.31
N GLU A 92 2.50 2.75 10.68
CA GLU A 92 3.37 1.74 11.30
C GLU A 92 4.28 1.09 10.26
N TRP A 93 5.54 0.90 10.62
CA TRP A 93 6.47 0.10 9.82
C TRP A 93 6.34 -1.37 10.15
N ASP A 94 6.47 -2.23 9.15
CA ASP A 94 6.63 -3.65 9.41
C ASP A 94 7.98 -3.91 10.11
N PRO A 95 8.10 -4.96 10.95
CA PRO A 95 9.36 -5.25 11.65
C PRO A 95 10.57 -5.50 10.75
N THR A 96 10.36 -5.77 9.45
CA THR A 96 11.45 -5.93 8.48
C THR A 96 11.83 -4.63 7.77
N GLY A 97 11.12 -3.52 7.98
CA GLY A 97 11.42 -2.21 7.41
C GLY A 97 11.22 -2.10 5.89
N ARG A 98 10.48 -3.03 5.28
CA ARG A 98 10.21 -3.09 3.83
C ARG A 98 8.86 -2.50 3.45
N TYR A 99 7.93 -2.46 4.39
CA TYR A 99 6.56 -2.05 4.20
C TYR A 99 6.15 -1.05 5.27
N VAL A 100 5.30 -0.11 4.87
CA VAL A 100 4.61 0.81 5.76
C VAL A 100 3.14 0.55 5.61
N VAL A 101 2.40 0.63 6.70
CA VAL A 101 0.94 0.63 6.69
C VAL A 101 0.46 1.96 7.25
N THR A 102 -0.56 2.52 6.62
CA THR A 102 -1.26 3.69 7.15
C THR A 102 -2.74 3.40 7.22
N GLY A 103 -3.42 3.92 8.23
CA GLY A 103 -4.83 3.60 8.52
C GLY A 103 -5.66 4.83 8.79
N VAL A 104 -6.97 4.71 8.53
CA VAL A 104 -8.01 5.68 8.90
C VAL A 104 -8.97 5.01 9.87
N SER A 105 -8.68 5.13 11.16
CA SER A 105 -9.40 4.47 12.25
C SER A 105 -10.82 5.04 12.42
N TRP A 106 -11.80 4.14 12.57
CA TRP A 106 -13.19 4.40 12.91
C TRP A 106 -13.35 5.16 14.22
N TRP A 107 -12.40 5.00 15.15
CA TRP A 107 -12.42 5.72 16.41
C TRP A 107 -12.20 7.22 16.23
N LEU A 108 -11.50 7.62 15.17
CA LEU A 108 -11.17 9.03 14.87
C LEU A 108 -12.04 9.60 13.74
N HIS A 109 -12.28 8.83 12.69
CA HIS A 109 -13.00 9.27 11.50
C HIS A 109 -14.10 8.26 11.15
N LYS A 110 -15.33 8.74 10.91
CA LYS A 110 -16.51 7.90 10.63
C LYS A 110 -16.75 7.63 9.14
N THR A 111 -15.82 8.06 8.29
CA THR A 111 -15.89 7.96 6.83
C THR A 111 -14.57 7.47 6.30
N ASP A 112 -14.59 6.83 5.12
CA ASP A 112 -13.42 6.37 4.37
C ASP A 112 -12.42 5.51 5.17
N ASN A 113 -12.97 4.68 6.07
CA ASN A 113 -12.19 3.78 6.89
C ASN A 113 -11.47 2.73 6.04
N ALA A 114 -10.15 2.76 6.10
CA ALA A 114 -9.31 1.93 5.27
C ALA A 114 -7.94 1.76 5.91
N TYR A 115 -7.20 0.76 5.43
CA TYR A 115 -5.75 0.70 5.57
C TYR A 115 -5.08 0.59 4.21
N TRP A 116 -3.97 1.29 4.05
CA TRP A 116 -3.18 1.32 2.84
C TRP A 116 -1.81 0.74 3.14
N LEU A 117 -1.37 -0.17 2.29
CA LEU A 117 -0.06 -0.80 2.37
C LEU A 117 0.86 -0.16 1.34
N TRP A 118 2.03 0.23 1.78
CA TRP A 118 3.05 0.93 1.01
C TRP A 118 4.35 0.12 1.01
N SER A 119 5.14 0.23 -0.05
CA SER A 119 6.55 -0.14 0.02
C SER A 119 7.33 0.91 0.83
N PHE A 120 8.53 0.57 1.27
CA PHE A 120 9.46 1.52 1.93
C PHE A 120 9.77 2.77 1.07
N GLN A 121 9.60 2.67 -0.25
CA GLN A 121 9.77 3.78 -1.21
C GLN A 121 8.50 4.64 -1.35
N GLY A 122 7.44 4.36 -0.60
CA GLY A 122 6.16 5.06 -0.71
C GLY A 122 5.30 4.66 -1.90
N ARG A 123 5.56 3.51 -2.56
CA ARG A 123 4.65 3.01 -3.61
C ARG A 123 3.48 2.28 -2.97
N ILE A 124 2.26 2.63 -3.37
CA ILE A 124 1.05 1.92 -2.94
C ILE A 124 1.07 0.49 -3.48
N LEU A 125 0.98 -0.48 -2.59
CA LEU A 125 0.88 -1.91 -2.91
C LEU A 125 -0.57 -2.38 -2.86
N LYS A 126 -1.34 -1.89 -1.89
CA LYS A 126 -2.75 -2.25 -1.74
C LYS A 126 -3.50 -1.18 -0.97
N LYS A 127 -4.74 -0.91 -1.37
CA LYS A 127 -5.73 -0.15 -0.58
C LYS A 127 -6.84 -1.10 -0.19
N CYS A 128 -7.18 -1.14 1.10
CA CYS A 128 -8.25 -1.98 1.61
C CYS A 128 -9.22 -1.12 2.40
N ASN A 129 -10.41 -0.91 1.82
CA ASN A 129 -11.50 -0.27 2.52
C ASN A 129 -12.14 -1.31 3.43
N VAL A 130 -12.30 -0.98 4.70
CA VAL A 130 -12.82 -1.87 5.72
C VAL A 130 -13.83 -1.09 6.56
N ASP A 131 -15.08 -1.53 6.52
CA ASP A 131 -16.14 -0.93 7.32
C ASP A 131 -15.76 -0.96 8.80
N ARG A 132 -15.92 0.19 9.47
CA ARG A 132 -15.61 0.38 10.89
C ARG A 132 -14.21 -0.14 11.29
N PHE A 133 -13.21 0.06 10.42
CA PHE A 133 -11.82 -0.31 10.69
C PHE A 133 -11.28 0.35 11.96
N CYS A 134 -10.90 -0.42 12.98
CA CYS A 134 -10.42 0.14 14.24
C CYS A 134 -8.90 0.38 14.26
N GLN A 135 -8.11 -0.67 13.96
CA GLN A 135 -6.66 -0.65 14.09
C GLN A 135 -6.03 -1.74 13.23
N LEU A 136 -4.79 -1.52 12.84
CA LEU A 136 -3.91 -2.56 12.30
C LEU A 136 -2.56 -2.41 13.00
N LEU A 137 -2.06 -3.53 13.52
CA LEU A 137 -0.74 -3.64 14.12
C LEU A 137 0.03 -4.75 13.44
N TRP A 138 1.32 -4.55 13.19
CA TRP A 138 2.15 -5.64 12.70
C TRP A 138 2.41 -6.62 13.84
N ARG A 139 2.33 -7.92 13.53
CA ARG A 139 2.78 -8.95 14.47
C ARG A 139 4.29 -8.76 14.70
N PRO A 140 4.75 -8.56 15.96
CA PRO A 140 6.18 -8.46 16.24
C PRO A 140 6.91 -9.71 15.76
N ARG A 141 8.08 -9.52 15.15
CA ARG A 141 8.91 -10.63 14.67
C ARG A 141 9.87 -11.06 15.78
N PRO A 142 9.82 -12.32 16.25
CA PRO A 142 10.79 -12.83 17.22
C PRO A 142 12.23 -12.71 16.72
N ALA A 143 13.18 -12.70 17.66
CA ALA A 143 14.59 -12.69 17.34
C ALA A 143 14.96 -13.86 16.39
N SER A 144 15.87 -13.58 15.47
CA SER A 144 16.33 -14.57 14.51
C SER A 144 17.02 -15.74 15.23
N LEU A 145 16.72 -16.97 14.82
CA LEU A 145 17.43 -18.18 15.26
C LEU A 145 18.80 -18.35 14.58
N LEU A 146 19.14 -17.46 13.64
CA LEU A 146 20.41 -17.51 12.92
C LEU A 146 21.53 -16.91 13.78
N SER A 147 22.68 -17.58 13.79
CA SER A 147 23.90 -17.03 14.41
C SER A 147 24.40 -15.79 13.65
N GLU A 148 25.21 -14.98 14.32
CA GLU A 148 25.78 -13.77 13.71
C GLU A 148 26.64 -14.08 12.48
N GLU A 149 27.36 -15.21 12.46
CA GLU A 149 28.17 -15.63 11.33
C GLU A 149 27.31 -15.91 10.11
N LYS A 150 26.19 -16.62 10.29
CA LYS A 150 25.22 -16.89 9.22
C LYS A 150 24.60 -15.60 8.69
N LEU A 151 24.27 -14.66 9.58
CA LEU A 151 23.74 -13.35 9.16
C LEU A 151 24.78 -12.57 8.33
N LYS A 152 26.06 -12.60 8.72
CA LYS A 152 27.16 -11.97 7.96
C LYS A 152 27.34 -12.65 6.61
N GLU A 153 27.30 -13.97 6.55
CA GLU A 153 27.40 -14.74 5.30
C GLU A 153 26.24 -14.43 4.35
N ILE A 154 25.01 -14.38 4.85
CA ILE A 154 23.82 -14.02 4.06
C ILE A 154 23.96 -12.61 3.49
N LYS A 155 24.39 -11.63 4.30
CA LYS A 155 24.64 -10.26 3.83
C LYS A 155 25.72 -10.21 2.76
N LYS A 156 26.82 -10.96 2.90
CA LYS A 156 27.90 -11.04 1.91
C LYS A 156 27.42 -11.61 0.58
N ASN A 157 26.59 -12.65 0.63
CA ASN A 157 26.08 -13.36 -0.55
C ASN A 157 24.69 -12.87 -1.00
N PHE A 158 24.26 -11.68 -0.56
CA PHE A 158 22.90 -11.19 -0.75
C PHE A 158 22.46 -11.16 -2.22
N LYS A 159 23.32 -10.68 -3.14
CA LYS A 159 23.00 -10.63 -4.58
C LYS A 159 22.65 -12.01 -5.16
N LYS A 160 23.46 -13.01 -4.84
CA LYS A 160 23.24 -14.40 -5.28
C LYS A 160 21.92 -14.94 -4.74
N TYR A 161 21.60 -14.67 -3.48
CA TYR A 161 20.32 -15.09 -2.91
C TYR A 161 19.14 -14.32 -3.52
N SER A 162 19.27 -13.02 -3.75
CA SER A 162 18.25 -12.19 -4.41
C SER A 162 17.87 -12.77 -5.76
N GLU A 163 18.86 -13.01 -6.64
CA GLU A 163 18.60 -13.57 -7.97
C GLU A 163 17.88 -14.93 -7.90
N GLN A 164 18.28 -15.79 -6.97
CA GLN A 164 17.63 -17.10 -6.77
C GLN A 164 16.19 -16.97 -6.28
N PHE A 165 15.92 -16.06 -5.34
CA PHE A 165 14.57 -15.83 -4.82
C PHE A 165 13.68 -15.13 -5.86
N ASP A 166 14.19 -14.11 -6.56
CA ASP A 166 13.46 -13.41 -7.61
C ASP A 166 13.07 -14.37 -8.75
N MET A 167 13.96 -15.29 -9.14
CA MET A 167 13.65 -16.33 -10.12
C MET A 167 12.56 -17.28 -9.63
N LYS A 168 12.63 -17.74 -8.38
CA LYS A 168 11.62 -18.63 -7.77
C LYS A 168 10.26 -17.95 -7.63
N ASP A 169 10.23 -16.69 -7.19
CA ASP A 169 9.02 -15.90 -7.02
C ASP A 169 8.35 -15.63 -8.37
N ARG A 170 9.14 -15.29 -9.40
CA ARG A 170 8.63 -15.13 -10.78
C ARG A 170 8.01 -16.42 -11.31
N LEU A 171 8.67 -17.56 -11.13
CA LEU A 171 8.15 -18.87 -11.55
C LEU A 171 6.85 -19.22 -10.81
N SER A 172 6.79 -18.99 -9.50
CA SER A 172 5.61 -19.23 -8.67
C SER A 172 4.42 -18.37 -9.09
N MET A 173 4.63 -17.06 -9.25
CA MET A 173 3.60 -16.11 -9.71
C MET A 173 3.04 -16.50 -11.09
N THR A 174 3.92 -16.91 -12.01
CA THR A 174 3.50 -17.31 -13.36
C THR A 174 2.62 -18.56 -13.32
N LYS A 175 2.98 -19.55 -12.50
CA LYS A 175 2.22 -20.80 -12.36
C LYS A 175 0.84 -20.56 -11.70
N ALA A 176 0.81 -19.83 -10.59
CA ALA A 176 -0.43 -19.52 -9.87
C ALA A 176 -1.38 -18.64 -10.71
N SER A 177 -0.83 -17.67 -11.45
CA SER A 177 -1.62 -16.83 -12.36
C SER A 177 -2.19 -17.63 -13.51
N LYS A 178 -1.40 -18.51 -14.15
CA LYS A 178 -1.85 -19.28 -15.32
C LYS A 178 -3.05 -20.16 -15.02
N GLU A 179 -3.02 -20.93 -13.93
CA GLU A 179 -4.14 -21.83 -13.60
C GLU A 179 -5.43 -21.07 -13.26
N VAL A 180 -5.31 -19.98 -12.51
CA VAL A 180 -6.45 -19.12 -12.15
C VAL A 180 -6.99 -18.40 -13.39
N MET A 181 -6.10 -17.88 -14.25
CA MET A 181 -6.47 -17.20 -15.48
C MET A 181 -7.12 -18.15 -16.48
N GLU A 182 -6.64 -19.38 -16.64
CA GLU A 182 -7.25 -20.39 -17.52
C GLU A 182 -8.65 -20.77 -17.02
N LYS A 183 -8.83 -20.99 -15.71
CA LYS A 183 -10.16 -21.23 -15.13
C LYS A 183 -11.12 -20.05 -15.36
N ARG A 184 -10.66 -18.81 -15.15
CA ARG A 184 -11.48 -17.61 -15.39
C ARG A 184 -11.80 -17.42 -16.87
N LYS A 185 -10.83 -17.63 -17.75
CA LYS A 185 -11.00 -17.56 -19.20
C LYS A 185 -12.04 -18.58 -19.67
N LYS A 186 -11.95 -19.83 -19.20
CA LYS A 186 -12.93 -20.87 -19.51
C LYS A 186 -14.34 -20.50 -19.02
N MET A 187 -14.49 -20.05 -17.77
CA MET A 187 -15.79 -19.59 -17.27
C MET A 187 -16.36 -18.43 -18.09
N GLN A 188 -15.51 -17.50 -18.53
CA GLN A 188 -15.93 -16.38 -19.37
C GLN A 188 -16.37 -16.82 -20.77
N GLU A 189 -15.67 -17.78 -21.37
CA GLU A 189 -16.02 -18.40 -22.65
C GLU A 189 -17.33 -19.19 -22.55
N ASP A 190 -17.50 -20.00 -21.50
CA ASP A 190 -18.73 -20.76 -21.23
C ASP A 190 -19.93 -19.82 -21.05
N PHE A 191 -19.76 -18.73 -20.29
CA PHE A 191 -20.81 -17.72 -20.11
C PHE A 191 -21.16 -17.01 -21.43
N ARG A 192 -20.15 -16.67 -22.24
CA ARG A 192 -20.36 -16.04 -23.55
C ARG A 192 -21.12 -16.97 -24.50
N ALA A 193 -20.74 -18.24 -24.55
CA ALA A 193 -21.41 -19.25 -25.35
C ALA A 193 -22.86 -19.47 -24.89
N LEU A 194 -23.11 -19.52 -23.58
CA LEU A 194 -24.46 -19.61 -23.03
C LEU A 194 -25.30 -18.40 -23.43
N ARG A 195 -24.76 -17.18 -23.30
CA ARG A 195 -25.44 -15.94 -23.67
C ARG A 195 -25.79 -15.91 -25.15
N GLU A 196 -24.86 -16.29 -26.01
CA GLU A 196 -25.10 -16.34 -27.46
C GLU A 196 -26.16 -17.39 -27.82
N ARG A 197 -26.10 -18.57 -27.21
CA ARG A 197 -27.12 -19.62 -27.39
C ARG A 197 -28.50 -19.12 -26.97
N LYS A 198 -28.60 -18.48 -25.80
CA LYS A 198 -29.85 -17.94 -25.29
C LYS A 198 -30.37 -16.77 -26.11
N ALA A 199 -29.49 -15.92 -26.65
CA ALA A 199 -29.88 -14.87 -27.58
C ALA A 199 -30.46 -15.46 -28.89
N LYS A 200 -29.85 -16.51 -29.44
CA LYS A 200 -30.37 -17.21 -30.63
C LYS A 200 -31.71 -17.87 -30.35
N GLU A 201 -31.86 -18.55 -29.22
CA GLU A 201 -33.13 -19.17 -28.78
C GLU A 201 -34.23 -18.12 -28.59
N TYR A 202 -33.90 -16.98 -27.97
CA TYR A 202 -34.82 -15.86 -27.77
C TYR A 202 -35.30 -15.23 -29.08
N ALA A 203 -34.37 -15.06 -30.04
CA ALA A 203 -34.66 -14.54 -31.36
C ALA A 203 -35.51 -15.52 -32.19
N ALA A 204 -35.18 -16.82 -32.16
CA ALA A 204 -35.95 -17.86 -32.85
C ALA A 204 -37.38 -17.96 -32.32
N ASN A 205 -37.56 -17.81 -31.01
CA ASN A 205 -38.87 -17.87 -30.36
C ASN A 205 -39.67 -16.56 -30.46
N LYS A 206 -39.19 -15.54 -31.19
CA LYS A 206 -39.87 -14.23 -31.29
C LYS A 206 -41.33 -14.38 -31.77
N ALA A 207 -41.57 -15.17 -32.83
CA ALA A 207 -42.91 -15.39 -33.36
C ALA A 207 -43.85 -16.04 -32.34
N LEU A 208 -43.39 -17.07 -31.63
CA LEU A 208 -44.16 -17.73 -30.57
C LEU A 208 -44.43 -16.79 -29.39
N ARG A 209 -43.47 -15.95 -29.01
CA ARG A 209 -43.64 -14.97 -27.93
C ARG A 209 -44.64 -13.88 -28.29
N LEU A 210 -44.72 -13.48 -29.55
CA LEU A 210 -45.73 -12.53 -30.04
C LEU A 210 -47.13 -13.15 -30.02
N ASP A 211 -47.25 -14.40 -30.48
CA ASP A 211 -48.52 -15.15 -30.49
C ASP A 211 -49.08 -15.34 -29.06
N LEU A 212 -48.23 -15.75 -28.12
CA LEU A 212 -48.58 -15.90 -26.70
C LEU A 212 -48.86 -14.58 -25.96
N ARG A 213 -48.66 -13.43 -26.61
CA ARG A 213 -48.84 -12.09 -26.03
C ARG A 213 -49.86 -11.27 -26.84
N ASP A 214 -50.77 -11.93 -27.54
CA ASP A 214 -51.82 -11.30 -28.35
C ASP A 214 -51.26 -10.26 -29.35
N GLY A 215 -50.07 -10.52 -29.90
CA GLY A 215 -49.40 -9.66 -30.87
C GLY A 215 -48.62 -8.47 -30.30
N ILE A 216 -48.52 -8.33 -28.97
CA ILE A 216 -47.79 -7.23 -28.33
C ILE A 216 -46.29 -7.55 -28.26
N ASP A 217 -45.46 -6.80 -29.02
CA ASP A 217 -44.00 -6.90 -28.95
C ASP A 217 -43.46 -6.15 -27.73
N THR A 218 -43.16 -6.88 -26.66
CA THR A 218 -42.58 -6.29 -25.45
C THR A 218 -41.05 -6.17 -25.51
N ASP A 219 -40.40 -6.56 -26.61
CA ASP A 219 -38.94 -6.45 -26.74
C ASP A 219 -38.50 -5.02 -27.11
N GLU A 220 -39.39 -4.26 -27.73
CA GLU A 220 -39.22 -2.86 -28.12
C GLU A 220 -39.89 -1.88 -27.14
N LEU A 221 -40.61 -2.40 -26.14
CA LEU A 221 -41.10 -1.58 -25.03
C LEU A 221 -39.89 -1.23 -24.17
N ASP A 222 -39.36 -0.02 -24.38
CA ASP A 222 -38.27 0.57 -23.62
C ASP A 222 -38.37 0.23 -22.12
N SER A 223 -37.52 -0.69 -21.68
CA SER A 223 -37.09 -0.67 -20.29
C SER A 223 -36.30 0.63 -20.12
N ASN A 224 -36.98 1.69 -19.69
CA ASN A 224 -36.41 2.91 -19.11
C ASN A 224 -35.59 2.55 -17.85
N LEU A 225 -34.50 1.82 -18.06
CA LEU A 225 -33.39 1.76 -17.15
C LEU A 225 -32.40 2.78 -17.68
N GLU A 226 -32.44 3.98 -17.10
CA GLU A 226 -31.34 4.93 -17.19
C GLU A 226 -30.03 4.16 -17.05
N LYS A 227 -29.14 4.32 -18.04
CA LYS A 227 -27.82 3.68 -18.04
C LYS A 227 -27.07 4.10 -16.77
N PRO A 228 -26.47 3.17 -16.01
CA PRO A 228 -25.47 3.52 -14.98
C PRO A 228 -24.17 4.03 -15.61
#